data_AF-A0A969F2V2-F1
#
_entry.id   AF-A0A969F2V2-F1
#
_cell.length_a   1.000
_cell.length_b   1.000
_cell.length_c   1.000
_cell.angle_alpha   90.00
_cell.angle_beta   90.00
_cell.angle_gamma   90.00
#
_symmetry.space_group_name_H-M   'P 1'
#
loop_
_entity.id
_entity.type
_entity.pdbx_description
1 polymer ?
#
loop_
_entity_poly.entity_id
_entity_poly.type
_entity_poly.pdbx_seq_one_letter_code
_entity_poly.pdbx_strand_id
1 'polypeptide(L)'
;MQKKTSFLVALLDALRARLPVDDHSLAATFSRQFWSRVPDEDLADWEPADAASVTIAALKHFRVRAVDAVDIDVQNPEFERDGWTSSHTVVLIAHADMPFITDSVLMELSRHGLVTHHLQNVVFHGVRDGSGRLVRIDREAPEASAEVLIYAEIDRLEDDRLEPLAGRLAEILSDVRAVVGDFGAMKGKLGELVEALRDAPPPLPPDEVEEGIAFLEWLGKNRLTFLGYREFDYSDGSIR
;
A
#
# COMPACT_ATOMS: atom_id res chain seq x y z
N MET A 1 -27.27 2.44 3.77
CA MET A 1 -27.49 2.53 2.30
C MET A 1 -28.00 3.90 1.83
N GLN A 2 -29.11 4.46 2.34
CA GLN A 2 -29.59 5.80 1.93
C GLN A 2 -28.59 6.93 2.26
N LYS A 3 -27.95 6.86 3.44
CA LYS A 3 -26.99 7.87 3.93
C LYS A 3 -25.78 8.01 3.01
N LYS A 4 -25.10 6.91 2.70
CA LYS A 4 -23.93 6.89 1.81
C LYS A 4 -24.23 7.39 0.40
N THR A 5 -25.39 7.03 -0.15
CA THR A 5 -25.83 7.58 -1.44
C THR A 5 -26.01 9.09 -1.37
N SER A 6 -26.66 9.60 -0.32
CA SER A 6 -26.84 11.04 -0.11
C SER A 6 -25.50 11.79 0.05
N PHE A 7 -24.59 11.22 0.85
CA PHE A 7 -23.24 11.75 1.03
C PHE A 7 -22.48 11.81 -0.30
N LEU A 8 -22.49 10.72 -1.07
CA LEU A 8 -21.81 10.68 -2.37
C LEU A 8 -22.40 11.69 -3.35
N VAL A 9 -23.72 11.91 -3.37
CA VAL A 9 -24.32 12.94 -4.23
C VAL A 9 -23.80 14.33 -3.86
N ALA A 10 -23.83 14.68 -2.57
CA ALA A 10 -23.35 15.98 -2.09
C ALA A 10 -21.85 16.17 -2.34
N LEU A 11 -21.04 15.12 -2.13
CA LEU A 11 -19.61 15.11 -2.44
C LEU A 11 -19.36 15.37 -3.93
N LEU A 12 -20.07 14.67 -4.82
CA LEU A 12 -19.90 14.83 -6.26
C LEU A 12 -20.29 16.23 -6.74
N ASP A 13 -21.31 16.85 -6.14
CA ASP A 13 -21.68 18.23 -6.46
C ASP A 13 -20.63 19.23 -5.97
N ALA A 14 -20.07 19.03 -4.77
CA ALA A 14 -18.96 19.82 -4.26
C ALA A 14 -17.70 19.70 -5.15
N LEU A 15 -17.40 18.50 -5.65
CA LEU A 15 -16.29 18.27 -6.58
C LEU A 15 -16.50 18.97 -7.93
N ARG A 16 -17.71 18.90 -8.50
CA ARG A 16 -18.04 19.56 -9.78
C ARG A 16 -17.88 21.07 -9.71
N ALA A 17 -18.16 21.67 -8.55
CA ALA A 17 -18.00 23.10 -8.32
C ALA A 17 -16.53 23.54 -8.26
N ARG A 18 -15.59 22.62 -8.00
CA ARG A 18 -14.17 22.92 -7.77
C ARG A 18 -13.24 22.38 -8.86
N LEU A 19 -13.67 21.40 -9.65
CA LEU A 19 -12.87 20.75 -10.67
C LEU A 19 -13.28 21.18 -12.09
N PRO A 20 -12.34 21.21 -13.05
CA PRO A 20 -12.65 21.36 -14.47
C PRO A 20 -13.62 20.28 -14.96
N VAL A 21 -14.46 20.62 -15.93
CA VAL A 21 -15.49 19.71 -16.49
C VAL A 21 -14.90 18.39 -16.99
N ASP A 22 -13.73 18.45 -17.62
CA ASP A 22 -13.03 17.27 -18.16
C ASP A 22 -12.65 16.26 -17.06
N ASP A 23 -12.51 16.71 -15.81
CA ASP A 23 -12.13 15.87 -14.68
C ASP A 23 -13.33 15.28 -13.94
N HIS A 24 -14.56 15.72 -14.22
CA HIS A 24 -15.76 15.31 -13.46
C HIS A 24 -16.00 13.80 -13.51
N SER A 25 -15.80 13.16 -14.66
CA SER A 25 -16.03 11.71 -14.81
C SER A 25 -15.03 10.90 -14.00
N LEU A 26 -13.74 11.23 -14.12
CA LEU A 26 -12.67 10.55 -13.38
C LEU A 26 -12.81 10.78 -11.87
N ALA A 27 -13.04 12.02 -11.44
CA ALA A 27 -13.28 12.35 -10.04
C ALA A 27 -14.48 11.59 -9.48
N ALA A 28 -15.55 11.43 -10.26
CA ALA A 28 -16.72 10.69 -9.79
C ALA A 28 -16.46 9.19 -9.61
N THR A 29 -15.73 8.57 -10.53
CA THR A 29 -15.36 7.14 -10.42
C THR A 29 -14.37 6.92 -9.29
N PHE A 30 -13.37 7.81 -9.16
CA PHE A 30 -12.42 7.81 -8.05
C PHE A 30 -13.16 7.92 -6.71
N SER A 31 -14.03 8.91 -6.55
CA SER A 31 -14.77 9.17 -5.30
C SER A 31 -15.61 7.98 -4.86
N ARG A 32 -16.33 7.36 -5.80
CA ARG A 32 -17.17 6.19 -5.49
C ARG A 32 -16.36 5.04 -4.93
N GLN A 33 -15.18 4.77 -5.48
CA GLN A 33 -14.30 3.72 -4.97
C GLN A 33 -13.58 4.15 -3.69
N PHE A 34 -13.08 5.39 -3.64
CA PHE A 34 -12.36 5.93 -2.51
C PHE A 34 -13.21 5.78 -1.25
N TRP A 35 -14.39 6.38 -1.23
CA TRP A 35 -15.31 6.34 -0.08
C TRP A 35 -16.11 5.03 0.05
N SER A 36 -15.92 4.03 -0.82
CA SER A 36 -16.74 2.81 -0.85
C SER A 36 -16.66 1.95 0.41
N ARG A 37 -15.52 1.97 1.11
CA ARG A 37 -15.26 1.15 2.29
C ARG A 37 -15.44 1.88 3.62
N VAL A 38 -15.64 3.20 3.59
CA VAL A 38 -15.94 3.96 4.80
C VAL A 38 -17.35 3.58 5.29
N PRO A 39 -17.50 3.11 6.55
CA PRO A 39 -18.78 2.81 7.16
C PRO A 39 -19.77 3.98 7.11
N ASP A 40 -21.08 3.69 7.08
CA ASP A 40 -22.13 4.73 7.08
C ASP A 40 -22.09 5.61 8.36
N GLU A 41 -21.53 5.09 9.46
CA GLU A 41 -21.35 5.80 10.73
C GLU A 41 -20.19 6.80 10.66
N ASP A 42 -19.01 6.37 10.21
CA ASP A 42 -17.85 7.27 10.03
C ASP A 42 -18.12 8.35 8.97
N LEU A 43 -18.90 8.05 7.92
CA LEU A 43 -19.30 9.06 6.92
C LEU A 43 -20.13 10.19 7.52
N ALA A 44 -20.76 10.01 8.69
CA ALA A 44 -21.52 11.06 9.34
C ALA A 44 -20.63 12.15 9.96
N ASP A 45 -19.36 11.83 10.21
CA ASP A 45 -18.37 12.78 10.74
C ASP A 45 -17.73 13.64 9.64
N TRP A 46 -17.99 13.31 8.38
CA TRP A 46 -17.47 14.02 7.22
C TRP A 46 -18.47 15.02 6.66
N GLU A 47 -18.10 16.30 6.68
CA GLU A 47 -18.79 17.29 5.86
C GLU A 47 -18.45 17.06 4.37
N PRO A 48 -19.44 17.00 3.46
CA PRO A 48 -19.19 16.73 2.04
C PRO A 48 -18.21 17.72 1.38
N ALA A 49 -18.16 18.95 1.87
CA ALA A 49 -17.24 19.98 1.41
C ALA A 49 -15.77 19.67 1.79
N ASP A 50 -15.53 19.09 2.96
CA ASP A 50 -14.19 18.71 3.43
C ASP A 50 -13.76 17.39 2.78
N ALA A 51 -14.68 16.44 2.67
CA ALA A 51 -14.48 15.22 1.89
C ALA A 51 -14.12 15.52 0.43
N ALA A 52 -14.69 16.56 -0.17
CA ALA A 52 -14.31 17.02 -1.50
C ALA A 52 -12.86 17.53 -1.54
N SER A 53 -12.42 18.27 -0.52
CA SER A 53 -11.04 18.74 -0.42
C SER A 53 -10.04 17.58 -0.31
N VAL A 54 -10.30 16.63 0.58
CA VAL A 54 -9.49 15.41 0.73
C VAL A 54 -9.47 14.61 -0.57
N THR A 55 -10.62 14.45 -1.22
CA THR A 55 -10.72 13.73 -2.50
C THR A 55 -9.91 14.41 -3.60
N ILE A 56 -9.91 15.75 -3.66
CA ILE A 56 -9.12 16.51 -4.64
C ILE A 56 -7.62 16.33 -4.36
N ALA A 57 -7.20 16.44 -3.10
CA ALA A 57 -5.81 16.23 -2.70
C ALA A 57 -5.33 14.82 -3.04
N ALA A 58 -6.10 13.80 -2.65
CA ALA A 58 -5.83 12.40 -2.92
C ALA A 58 -5.79 12.09 -4.43
N LEU A 59 -6.74 12.63 -5.22
CA LEU A 59 -6.75 12.46 -6.67
C LEU A 59 -5.56 13.17 -7.32
N LYS A 60 -5.18 14.36 -6.85
CA LYS A 60 -4.01 15.12 -7.34
C LYS A 60 -2.73 14.34 -7.10
N HIS A 61 -2.52 13.81 -5.89
CA HIS A 61 -1.39 12.94 -5.54
C HIS A 61 -1.34 11.72 -6.46
N PHE A 62 -2.48 11.04 -6.62
CA PHE A 62 -2.56 9.82 -7.41
C PHE A 62 -2.50 10.04 -8.94
N ARG A 63 -2.59 11.30 -9.40
CA ARG A 63 -2.83 11.64 -10.81
C ARG A 63 -1.66 11.32 -11.72
N VAL A 64 -0.42 11.59 -11.29
CA VAL A 64 0.77 11.43 -12.13
C VAL A 64 1.82 10.72 -11.29
N ARG A 65 2.23 9.53 -11.70
CA ARG A 65 3.31 8.79 -11.05
C ARG A 65 4.09 8.00 -12.07
N ALA A 66 5.38 7.77 -11.79
CA ALA A 66 6.15 6.81 -12.55
C ALA A 66 5.69 5.38 -12.20
N VAL A 67 5.76 4.49 -13.19
CA VAL A 67 5.59 3.06 -12.97
C VAL A 67 6.64 2.64 -11.93
N ASP A 68 6.21 1.92 -10.90
CA ASP A 68 7.04 1.47 -9.77
C ASP A 68 7.60 2.55 -8.82
N ALA A 69 7.16 3.82 -8.87
CA ALA A 69 7.54 4.78 -7.83
C ALA A 69 6.83 4.51 -6.50
N VAL A 70 7.54 4.63 -5.37
CA VAL A 70 6.90 4.84 -4.08
C VAL A 70 6.67 6.34 -3.95
N ASP A 71 5.43 6.77 -4.11
CA ASP A 71 5.07 8.20 -4.09
C ASP A 71 4.42 8.53 -2.76
N ILE A 72 5.12 9.30 -1.94
CA ILE A 72 4.76 9.61 -0.55
C ILE A 72 4.76 11.11 -0.37
N ASP A 73 3.66 11.63 0.17
CA ASP A 73 3.52 13.02 0.56
C ASP A 73 3.04 13.07 2.02
N VAL A 74 3.86 13.67 2.89
CA VAL A 74 3.55 13.88 4.31
C VAL A 74 3.47 15.39 4.52
N GLN A 75 2.28 15.90 4.83
CA GLN A 75 2.05 17.33 4.84
C GLN A 75 1.10 17.79 5.94
N ASN A 76 1.26 19.04 6.34
CA ASN A 76 0.28 19.79 7.12
C ASN A 76 -0.52 20.68 6.14
N PRO A 77 -1.76 20.32 5.74
CA PRO A 77 -2.51 21.09 4.76
C PRO A 77 -2.78 22.52 5.23
N GLU A 78 -2.55 23.49 4.35
CA GLU A 78 -2.79 24.92 4.59
C GLU A 78 -3.80 25.46 3.58
N PHE A 79 -4.76 26.27 4.05
CA PHE A 79 -5.85 26.73 3.19
C PHE A 79 -5.36 27.56 2.00
N GLU A 80 -4.37 28.42 2.21
CA GLU A 80 -3.81 29.29 1.18
C GLU A 80 -3.06 28.52 0.08
N ARG A 81 -2.42 27.40 0.43
CA ARG A 81 -1.62 26.58 -0.49
C ARG A 81 -2.44 25.47 -1.14
N ASP A 82 -3.25 24.79 -0.34
CA ASP A 82 -3.89 23.52 -0.72
C ASP A 82 -5.41 23.67 -0.91
N GLY A 83 -6.01 24.76 -0.45
CA GLY A 83 -7.45 25.01 -0.49
C GLY A 83 -8.23 24.33 0.64
N TRP A 84 -7.52 23.76 1.63
CA TRP A 84 -8.09 23.12 2.82
C TRP A 84 -7.08 23.09 3.97
N THR A 85 -7.56 22.86 5.18
CA THR A 85 -6.72 22.74 6.38
C THR A 85 -7.11 21.48 7.14
N SER A 86 -6.17 20.93 7.91
CA SER A 86 -6.45 19.87 8.88
C SER A 86 -5.83 20.19 10.25
N SER A 87 -6.42 19.67 11.31
CA SER A 87 -5.79 19.63 12.63
C SER A 87 -4.73 18.53 12.74
N HIS A 88 -4.66 17.64 11.75
CA HIS A 88 -3.75 16.50 11.68
C HIS A 88 -2.66 16.71 10.61
N THR A 89 -1.58 15.95 10.73
CA THR A 89 -0.68 15.73 9.59
C THR A 89 -1.30 14.65 8.71
N VAL A 90 -1.23 14.87 7.40
CA VAL A 90 -1.80 14.01 6.37
C VAL A 90 -0.69 13.23 5.68
N VAL A 91 -0.88 11.93 5.57
CA VAL A 91 0.01 11.02 4.84
C VAL A 91 -0.74 10.49 3.63
N LEU A 92 -0.21 10.77 2.44
CA LEU A 92 -0.67 10.26 1.16
C LEU A 92 0.38 9.33 0.59
N ILE A 93 0.02 8.10 0.25
CA ILE A 93 0.92 7.13 -0.36
C ILE A 93 0.26 6.54 -1.59
N ALA A 94 0.92 6.62 -2.74
CA ALA A 94 0.54 5.95 -3.97
C ALA A 94 1.63 4.95 -4.38
N HIS A 95 1.24 3.69 -4.54
CA HIS A 95 2.16 2.60 -4.82
C HIS A 95 1.53 1.54 -5.72
N ALA A 96 2.35 0.72 -6.38
CA ALA A 96 1.84 -0.51 -7.01
C ALA A 96 1.24 -1.41 -5.91
N ASP A 97 0.08 -2.00 -6.16
CA ASP A 97 -0.57 -2.85 -5.16
C ASP A 97 0.24 -4.13 -4.92
N MET A 98 0.51 -4.42 -3.64
CA MET A 98 1.18 -5.65 -3.22
C MET A 98 0.88 -5.97 -1.75
N PRO A 99 1.11 -7.20 -1.27
CA PRO A 99 0.89 -7.57 0.11
C PRO A 99 1.66 -6.69 1.12
N PHE A 100 1.12 -6.58 2.34
CA PHE A 100 1.75 -5.95 3.50
C PHE A 100 1.95 -4.43 3.48
N ILE A 101 1.60 -3.72 2.40
CA ILE A 101 1.77 -2.25 2.33
C ILE A 101 1.08 -1.56 3.52
N THR A 102 -0.23 -1.76 3.69
CA THR A 102 -1.02 -1.03 4.70
C THR A 102 -0.55 -1.35 6.12
N ASP A 103 -0.31 -2.63 6.43
CA ASP A 103 0.16 -3.05 7.74
C ASP A 103 1.54 -2.47 8.06
N SER A 104 2.45 -2.46 7.07
CA SER A 104 3.80 -1.92 7.25
C SER A 104 3.80 -0.40 7.47
N VAL A 105 2.92 0.33 6.78
CA VAL A 105 2.73 1.77 7.01
C VAL A 105 2.22 2.02 8.43
N LEU A 106 1.17 1.31 8.86
CA LEU A 106 0.64 1.44 10.22
C LEU A 106 1.68 1.09 11.28
N MET A 107 2.49 0.05 11.06
CA MET A 107 3.57 -0.33 11.96
C MET A 107 4.67 0.74 12.04
N GLU A 108 5.09 1.34 10.92
CA GLU A 108 6.09 2.41 10.95
C GLU A 108 5.53 3.65 11.66
N LEU A 109 4.29 4.08 11.37
CA LEU A 109 3.65 5.20 12.09
C LEU A 109 3.62 4.96 13.61
N SER A 110 3.20 3.76 14.03
CA SER A 110 3.18 3.36 15.44
C SER A 110 4.57 3.31 16.08
N ARG A 111 5.59 2.87 15.33
CA ARG A 111 6.99 2.85 15.77
C ARG A 111 7.55 4.25 16.05
N HIS A 112 7.02 5.29 15.39
CA HIS A 112 7.33 6.70 15.69
C HIS A 112 6.45 7.29 16.81
N GLY A 113 5.61 6.47 17.45
CA GLY A 113 4.71 6.89 18.53
C GLY A 113 3.53 7.73 18.05
N LEU A 114 3.20 7.67 16.76
CA LEU A 114 2.13 8.47 16.14
C LEU A 114 0.82 7.70 16.16
N VAL A 115 -0.22 8.32 16.70
CA VAL A 115 -1.57 7.79 16.63
C VAL A 115 -2.13 8.05 15.23
N THR A 116 -2.67 7.01 14.60
CA THR A 116 -3.44 7.12 13.37
C THR A 116 -4.91 7.35 13.72
N HIS A 117 -5.40 8.55 13.47
CA HIS A 117 -6.79 8.96 13.74
C HIS A 117 -7.75 8.51 12.65
N HIS A 118 -7.25 8.47 11.41
CA HIS A 118 -8.01 7.99 10.27
C HIS A 118 -7.08 7.29 9.28
N LEU A 119 -7.55 6.21 8.67
CA LEU A 119 -6.86 5.58 7.55
C LEU A 119 -7.86 5.04 6.54
N GLN A 120 -7.59 5.34 5.27
CA GLN A 120 -8.33 4.86 4.13
C GLN A 120 -7.35 4.28 3.12
N ASN A 121 -7.49 2.99 2.82
CA ASN A 121 -6.71 2.31 1.79
C ASN A 121 -7.62 1.78 0.68
N VAL A 122 -7.28 2.11 -0.56
CA VAL A 122 -8.11 1.78 -1.72
C VAL A 122 -7.21 1.35 -2.86
N VAL A 123 -7.51 0.19 -3.43
CA VAL A 123 -6.83 -0.31 -4.63
C VAL A 123 -7.64 0.11 -5.85
N PHE A 124 -7.04 0.96 -6.67
CA PHE A 124 -7.56 1.34 -7.97
C PHE A 124 -6.95 0.49 -9.06
N HIS A 125 -7.73 0.19 -10.09
CA HIS A 125 -7.23 -0.37 -11.34
C HIS A 125 -7.05 0.78 -12.34
N GLY A 126 -5.88 1.39 -12.32
CA GLY A 126 -5.55 2.59 -13.07
C GLY A 126 -5.08 2.27 -14.47
N VAL A 127 -5.64 2.96 -15.46
CA VAL A 127 -5.12 3.06 -16.83
C VAL A 127 -4.39 4.40 -16.94
N ARG A 128 -3.11 4.34 -17.29
CA ARG A 128 -2.22 5.52 -17.40
C ARG A 128 -1.75 5.72 -18.83
N ASP A 129 -1.51 6.98 -19.21
CA ASP A 129 -0.87 7.31 -20.48
C ASP A 129 0.67 7.16 -20.42
N GLY A 130 1.36 7.42 -21.53
CA GLY A 130 2.82 7.30 -21.61
C GLY A 130 3.60 8.27 -20.71
N SER A 131 2.95 9.26 -20.09
CA SER A 131 3.54 10.16 -19.10
C SER A 131 3.30 9.71 -17.65
N GLY A 132 2.61 8.58 -17.44
CA GLY A 132 2.22 8.11 -16.11
C GLY A 132 0.98 8.82 -15.55
N ARG A 133 0.29 9.63 -16.35
CA ARG A 133 -0.94 10.31 -15.94
C ARG A 133 -2.12 9.34 -15.99
N LEU A 134 -2.88 9.28 -14.90
CA LEU A 134 -4.13 8.52 -14.81
C LEU A 134 -5.17 9.11 -15.76
N VAL A 135 -5.59 8.31 -16.73
CA VAL A 135 -6.63 8.69 -17.70
C VAL A 135 -7.98 8.09 -17.35
N ARG A 136 -8.00 6.90 -16.78
CA ARG A 136 -9.23 6.15 -16.46
C ARG A 136 -8.98 5.18 -15.33
N ILE A 137 -10.01 4.88 -14.56
CA ILE A 137 -10.04 3.78 -13.60
C ILE A 137 -10.98 2.72 -14.17
N ASP A 138 -10.45 1.56 -14.53
CA ASP A 138 -11.19 0.48 -15.17
C ASP A 138 -10.51 -0.86 -14.90
N ARG A 139 -11.19 -1.73 -14.16
CA ARG A 139 -10.64 -3.05 -13.77
C ARG A 139 -10.59 -4.04 -14.93
N GLU A 140 -11.46 -3.87 -15.92
CA GLU A 140 -11.57 -4.80 -17.05
C GLU A 140 -10.66 -4.41 -18.22
N ALA A 141 -10.01 -3.24 -18.14
CA ALA A 141 -9.09 -2.78 -19.17
C ALA A 141 -7.78 -3.61 -19.15
N PRO A 142 -7.33 -4.16 -20.29
CA PRO A 142 -6.11 -4.99 -20.35
C PRO A 142 -4.84 -4.26 -19.87
N GLU A 143 -4.80 -2.94 -20.08
CA GLU A 143 -3.69 -2.07 -19.68
C GLU A 143 -3.78 -1.57 -18.23
N ALA A 144 -4.81 -1.96 -17.48
CA ALA A 144 -4.98 -1.53 -16.10
C ALA A 144 -3.98 -2.20 -15.16
N SER A 145 -3.42 -1.40 -14.26
CA SER A 145 -2.55 -1.88 -13.18
C SER A 145 -3.21 -1.66 -11.83
N ALA A 146 -3.02 -2.61 -10.91
CA ALA A 146 -3.49 -2.49 -9.54
C ALA A 146 -2.55 -1.56 -8.77
N GLU A 147 -3.10 -0.51 -8.18
CA GLU A 147 -2.37 0.54 -7.50
C GLU A 147 -3.10 0.90 -6.21
N VAL A 148 -2.37 0.89 -5.09
CA VAL A 148 -2.94 1.29 -3.81
C VAL A 148 -2.73 2.77 -3.57
N LEU A 149 -3.76 3.42 -3.06
CA LEU A 149 -3.72 4.74 -2.46
C LEU A 149 -4.04 4.61 -0.98
N ILE A 150 -3.18 5.18 -0.13
CA ILE A 150 -3.42 5.34 1.29
C ILE A 150 -3.55 6.82 1.58
N TYR A 151 -4.63 7.19 2.28
CA TYR A 151 -4.80 8.46 2.96
C TYR A 151 -4.85 8.17 4.46
N ALA A 152 -4.01 8.82 5.24
CA ALA A 152 -4.04 8.72 6.69
C ALA A 152 -3.94 10.09 7.36
N GLU A 153 -4.66 10.26 8.45
CA GLU A 153 -4.53 11.39 9.36
C GLU A 153 -3.87 10.90 10.63
N ILE A 154 -2.75 11.55 10.99
CA ILE A 154 -1.93 11.19 12.15
C ILE A 154 -1.77 12.40 13.09
N ASP A 155 -1.21 12.15 14.27
CA ASP A 155 -0.81 13.24 15.17
C ASP A 155 -0.06 14.34 14.41
N ARG A 156 -0.43 15.59 14.69
CA ARG A 156 0.18 16.73 14.02
C ARG A 156 1.65 16.84 14.35
N LEU A 157 2.45 16.92 13.31
CA LEU A 157 3.90 17.06 13.35
C LEU A 157 4.31 18.51 13.13
N GLU A 158 5.44 18.88 13.72
CA GLU A 158 6.21 20.05 13.30
C GLU A 158 6.77 19.83 11.89
N ASP A 159 6.91 20.91 11.12
CA ASP A 159 7.24 20.81 9.69
C ASP A 159 8.61 20.14 9.42
N ASP A 160 9.56 20.26 10.35
CA ASP A 160 10.89 19.65 10.26
C ASP A 160 10.87 18.11 10.38
N ARG A 161 9.75 17.53 10.80
CA ARG A 161 9.54 16.07 10.92
C ARG A 161 8.82 15.43 9.75
N LEU A 162 8.24 16.22 8.84
CA LEU A 162 7.44 15.71 7.73
C LEU A 162 8.29 14.90 6.74
N GLU A 163 9.38 15.51 6.23
CA GLU A 163 10.29 14.87 5.29
C GLU A 163 11.02 13.66 5.90
N PRO A 164 11.53 13.71 7.14
CA PRO A 164 12.04 12.51 7.81
C PRO A 164 11.03 11.36 7.86
N LEU A 165 9.76 11.62 8.18
CA LEU A 165 8.74 10.56 8.19
C LEU A 165 8.49 10.00 6.79
N ALA A 166 8.42 10.86 5.76
CA ALA A 166 8.29 10.43 4.37
C ALA A 166 9.44 9.49 3.95
N GLY A 167 10.69 9.84 4.30
CA GLY A 167 11.87 9.00 4.04
C GLY A 167 11.79 7.64 4.74
N ARG A 168 11.35 7.60 6.00
CA ARG A 168 11.15 6.36 6.76
C ARG A 168 10.07 5.46 6.14
N LEU A 169 8.97 6.04 5.70
CA LEU A 169 7.90 5.32 5.00
C LEU A 169 8.38 4.79 3.64
N ALA A 170 9.24 5.54 2.94
CA ALA A 170 9.84 5.08 1.69
C ALA A 170 10.79 3.89 1.90
N GLU A 171 11.62 3.93 2.95
CA GLU A 171 12.51 2.81 3.33
C GLU A 171 11.70 1.52 3.57
N ILE A 172 10.67 1.56 4.42
CA ILE A 172 9.88 0.36 4.74
C ILE A 172 9.13 -0.17 3.52
N LEU A 173 8.62 0.70 2.64
CA LEU A 173 7.94 0.25 1.40
C LEU A 173 8.93 -0.32 0.37
N SER A 174 10.18 0.13 0.38
CA SER A 174 11.26 -0.51 -0.38
C SER A 174 11.55 -1.92 0.15
N ASP A 175 11.62 -2.10 1.47
CA ASP A 175 11.82 -3.42 2.08
C ASP A 175 10.66 -4.38 1.76
N VAL A 176 9.41 -3.90 1.86
CA VAL A 176 8.22 -4.67 1.47
C VAL A 176 8.32 -5.13 0.01
N ARG A 177 8.72 -4.23 -0.89
CA ARG A 177 8.90 -4.57 -2.30
C ARG A 177 9.95 -5.65 -2.51
N ALA A 178 11.09 -5.57 -1.83
CA ALA A 178 12.14 -6.57 -1.92
C ALA A 178 11.63 -7.95 -1.45
N VAL A 179 10.98 -7.98 -0.28
CA VAL A 179 10.41 -9.22 0.30
C VAL A 179 9.37 -9.85 -0.63
N VAL A 180 8.43 -9.05 -1.15
CA VAL A 180 7.38 -9.56 -2.03
C VAL A 180 7.94 -10.01 -3.38
N GLY A 181 8.87 -9.24 -3.96
CA GLY A 181 9.50 -9.56 -5.24
C GLY A 181 10.29 -10.87 -5.18
N ASP A 182 11.04 -11.09 -4.10
CA ASP A 182 11.88 -12.27 -3.93
C ASP A 182 11.14 -13.50 -3.41
N PHE A 183 9.86 -13.36 -2.99
CA PHE A 183 9.08 -14.45 -2.41
C PHE A 183 9.00 -15.69 -3.31
N GLY A 184 8.81 -15.49 -4.62
CA GLY A 184 8.78 -16.57 -5.60
C GLY A 184 10.12 -17.33 -5.69
N ALA A 185 11.22 -16.59 -5.75
CA ALA A 185 12.58 -17.14 -5.82
C ALA A 185 12.93 -17.90 -4.52
N MET A 186 12.57 -17.36 -3.36
CA MET A 186 12.78 -18.02 -2.07
C MET A 186 12.01 -19.35 -1.96
N LYS A 187 10.74 -19.39 -2.43
CA LYS A 187 10.00 -20.66 -2.52
C LYS A 187 10.62 -21.64 -3.52
N GLY A 188 11.15 -21.14 -4.64
CA GLY A 188 11.90 -21.95 -5.60
C GLY A 188 13.10 -22.62 -4.94
N LYS A 189 13.92 -21.85 -4.23
CA LYS A 189 15.09 -22.35 -3.50
C LYS A 189 14.72 -23.38 -2.43
N LEU A 190 13.62 -23.17 -1.72
CA LEU A 190 13.09 -24.17 -0.77
C LEU A 190 12.74 -25.49 -1.48
N GLY A 191 12.14 -25.42 -2.68
CA GLY A 191 11.86 -26.60 -3.50
C GLY A 191 13.14 -27.31 -3.96
N GLU A 192 14.15 -26.56 -4.40
CA GLU A 192 15.47 -27.11 -4.75
C GLU A 192 16.12 -27.84 -3.58
N LEU A 193 16.02 -27.29 -2.36
CA LEU A 193 16.55 -27.92 -1.15
C LEU A 193 15.82 -29.23 -0.81
N VAL A 194 14.49 -29.26 -0.98
CA VAL A 194 13.70 -30.49 -0.79
C VAL A 194 14.14 -31.58 -1.77
N GLU A 195 14.33 -31.25 -3.04
CA GLU A 195 14.78 -32.22 -4.05
C GLU A 195 16.22 -32.67 -3.80
N ALA A 196 17.12 -31.77 -3.38
CA ALA A 196 18.50 -32.12 -3.03
C ALA A 196 18.57 -33.12 -1.86
N LEU A 197 17.73 -32.95 -0.84
CA LEU A 197 17.64 -33.89 0.29
C LEU A 197 17.09 -35.27 -0.11
N ARG A 198 16.26 -35.34 -1.15
CA ARG A 198 15.75 -36.61 -1.71
C ARG A 198 16.80 -37.34 -2.54
N ASP A 199 17.55 -36.59 -3.35
CA ASP A 199 18.57 -37.15 -4.26
C ASP A 199 19.83 -37.59 -3.51
N ALA A 200 20.27 -36.78 -2.53
CA ALA A 200 21.47 -37.03 -1.72
C ALA A 200 21.17 -36.86 -0.23
N PRO A 201 20.44 -37.82 0.40
CA PRO A 201 20.10 -37.72 1.81
C PRO A 201 21.35 -37.72 2.69
N PRO A 202 21.38 -36.92 3.78
CA PRO A 202 22.50 -36.92 4.72
C PRO A 202 22.61 -38.27 5.45
N PRO A 203 23.76 -38.57 6.10
CA PRO A 203 23.96 -39.81 6.85
C PRO A 203 23.19 -39.78 8.20
N LEU A 204 21.88 -39.60 8.14
CA LEU A 204 20.93 -39.58 9.23
C LEU A 204 19.93 -40.75 9.08
N PRO A 205 19.19 -41.12 10.14
CA PRO A 205 18.09 -42.08 10.04
C PRO A 205 17.07 -41.66 8.97
N PRO A 206 16.52 -42.59 8.17
CA PRO A 206 15.59 -42.26 7.08
C PRO A 206 14.33 -41.49 7.53
N ASP A 207 13.81 -41.82 8.72
CA ASP A 207 12.65 -41.16 9.33
C ASP A 207 12.93 -39.70 9.69
N GLU A 208 14.14 -39.37 10.15
CA GLU A 208 14.55 -37.98 10.40
C GLU A 208 14.67 -37.18 9.09
N VAL A 209 15.16 -37.79 8.01
CA VAL A 209 15.23 -37.15 6.69
C VAL A 209 13.83 -36.90 6.13
N GLU A 210 12.94 -37.88 6.25
CA GLU A 210 11.54 -37.75 5.83
C GLU A 210 10.80 -36.64 6.60
N GLU A 211 11.00 -36.55 7.92
CA GLU A 211 10.42 -35.49 8.75
C GLU A 211 10.96 -34.11 8.34
N GLY A 212 12.28 -33.98 8.12
CA GLY A 212 12.89 -32.74 7.65
C GLY A 212 12.34 -32.27 6.31
N ILE A 213 12.19 -33.19 5.35
CA ILE A 213 11.54 -32.91 4.06
C ILE A 213 10.09 -32.47 4.26
N ALA A 214 9.32 -33.21 5.07
CA ALA A 214 7.92 -32.89 5.35
C ALA A 214 7.77 -31.50 5.99
N PHE A 215 8.69 -31.11 6.87
CA PHE A 215 8.73 -29.78 7.45
C PHE A 215 9.00 -28.69 6.41
N LEU A 216 10.02 -28.86 5.55
CA LEU A 216 10.32 -27.88 4.49
C LEU A 216 9.16 -27.74 3.49
N GLU A 217 8.52 -28.84 3.10
CA GLU A 217 7.32 -28.79 2.26
C GLU A 217 6.15 -28.10 2.96
N TRP A 218 5.99 -28.33 4.26
CA TRP A 218 4.99 -27.66 5.07
C TRP A 218 5.24 -26.15 5.10
N LEU A 219 6.48 -25.70 5.27
CA LEU A 219 6.86 -24.29 5.19
C LEU A 219 6.45 -23.67 3.83
N GLY A 220 6.74 -24.37 2.74
CA GLY A 220 6.44 -23.92 1.37
C GLY A 220 4.95 -23.81 1.03
N LYS A 221 4.06 -24.43 1.83
CA LYS A 221 2.60 -24.40 1.66
C LYS A 221 1.96 -23.17 2.32
N ASN A 222 2.57 -22.00 2.16
CA ASN A 222 2.14 -20.71 2.70
C ASN A 222 1.91 -20.72 4.22
N ARG A 223 2.72 -21.47 4.96
CA ARG A 223 2.63 -21.57 6.44
C ARG A 223 3.47 -20.54 7.16
N LEU A 224 4.48 -19.98 6.48
CA LEU A 224 5.27 -18.84 6.92
C LEU A 224 5.41 -17.82 5.78
N THR A 225 5.65 -16.57 6.15
CA THR A 225 6.09 -15.52 5.21
C THR A 225 7.61 -15.53 5.18
N PHE A 226 8.21 -15.73 4.01
CA PHE A 226 9.64 -15.63 3.81
C PHE A 226 10.03 -14.16 3.65
N LEU A 227 10.88 -13.66 4.55
CA LEU A 227 11.40 -12.29 4.51
C LEU A 227 12.79 -12.20 3.88
N GLY A 228 13.47 -13.34 3.75
CA GLY A 228 14.82 -13.42 3.20
C GLY A 228 15.33 -14.85 3.24
N TYR A 229 16.33 -15.12 2.42
CA TYR A 229 17.06 -16.39 2.39
C TYR A 229 18.56 -16.10 2.51
N ARG A 230 19.24 -16.92 3.29
CA ARG A 230 20.70 -16.90 3.37
C ARG A 230 21.21 -18.33 3.44
N GLU A 231 22.14 -18.63 2.56
CA GLU A 231 22.90 -19.87 2.54
C GLU A 231 24.21 -19.66 3.30
N PHE A 232 24.67 -20.71 3.97
CA PHE A 232 25.95 -20.70 4.68
C PHE A 232 26.71 -21.98 4.38
N ASP A 233 28.01 -21.87 4.20
CA ASP A 233 28.88 -23.01 4.02
C ASP A 233 29.44 -23.44 5.36
N TYR A 234 29.14 -24.67 5.78
CA TYR A 234 29.75 -25.26 6.97
C TYR A 234 30.99 -26.06 6.59
N SER A 235 32.17 -25.52 6.90
CA SER A 235 33.47 -26.17 6.67
C SER A 235 34.40 -25.98 7.87
N ASP A 236 35.15 -27.03 8.21
CA ASP A 236 36.18 -27.02 9.27
C ASP A 236 35.70 -26.54 10.64
N GLY A 237 34.45 -26.84 11.01
CA GLY A 237 33.87 -26.41 12.29
C GLY A 237 33.47 -24.93 12.34
N SER A 238 33.42 -24.26 11.19
CA SER A 238 33.05 -22.85 11.05
C SER A 238 31.94 -22.65 10.02
N ILE A 239 31.07 -21.68 10.29
CA ILE A 239 30.06 -21.17 9.35
C ILE A 239 30.72 -20.04 8.55
N ARG A 240 30.75 -20.15 7.23
CA ARG A 240 31.20 -19.11 6.30
C ARG A 240 30.02 -18.47 5.57
#